data_AF-A0A5A7QB86-F1
#
_entry.id   AF-A0A5A7QB86-F1
#
_cell.length_a   1.000
_cell.length_b   1.000
_cell.length_c   1.000
_cell.angle_alpha   90.00
_cell.angle_beta   90.00
_cell.angle_gamma   90.00
#
_symmetry.space_group_name_H-M   'P 1'
#
loop_
_entity.id
_entity.type
_entity.pdbx_description
1 polymer ?
#
loop_
_entity_poly.entity_id
_entity_poly.type
_entity_poly.pdbx_seq_one_letter_code
_entity_poly.pdbx_strand_id
1 'polypeptide(L)'
;MFPGMFMRKPDKAEALKQLKSHAAMFGAWVAVVRVAPHPHHFLVFEHSEEPFKCDGCREAGLGSRYRCSFGSCNFDLHTHCALPSASVAHPFYPKCSFQFMGRPVGPTARYCNACQKGVSGFVYHCRSCGFDLHPCCAKLPMLLDDGEVKMCGRKGRSWSYRSSCKKYNLHVACVKEMLVDSWHELYYGAWAGPGRKPGTGLPSLKSTLLAHNHKKSKGKAQKCCQMAGLALQIVISAVLGDPTTFIAGLVGTLMSK
;
A
#
# COMPACT_ATOMS: atom_id res chain seq x y z
N MET A 1 57.52 -14.09 -34.96
CA MET A 1 56.70 -15.26 -34.59
C MET A 1 56.12 -15.01 -33.20
N PHE A 2 54.84 -14.69 -33.10
CA PHE A 2 54.15 -14.52 -31.81
C PHE A 2 53.74 -15.90 -31.28
N PRO A 3 54.14 -16.32 -30.08
CA PRO A 3 53.64 -17.56 -29.51
C PRO A 3 52.16 -17.39 -29.17
N GLY A 4 51.31 -18.16 -29.83
CA GLY A 4 49.87 -18.16 -29.60
C GLY A 4 49.54 -18.55 -28.16
N MET A 5 48.85 -17.66 -27.44
CA MET A 5 48.21 -17.99 -26.17
C MET A 5 47.05 -18.95 -26.46
N PHE A 6 47.28 -20.25 -26.25
CA PHE A 6 46.21 -21.22 -26.10
C PHE A 6 45.41 -20.86 -24.85
N MET A 7 44.23 -20.27 -25.05
CA MET A 7 43.24 -20.07 -23.99
C MET A 7 42.90 -21.43 -23.39
N ARG A 8 43.38 -21.69 -22.16
CA ARG A 8 43.02 -22.89 -21.39
C ARG A 8 41.50 -22.93 -21.26
N LYS A 9 40.88 -24.03 -21.70
CA LYS A 9 39.45 -24.28 -21.45
C LYS A 9 39.21 -24.15 -19.94
N PRO A 10 38.21 -23.35 -19.51
CA PRO A 10 37.90 -23.22 -18.10
C PRO A 10 37.53 -24.59 -17.54
N ASP A 11 37.99 -24.86 -16.31
CA ASP A 11 37.66 -26.07 -15.57
C ASP A 11 36.13 -26.23 -15.51
N LYS A 12 35.63 -27.43 -15.77
CA LYS A 12 34.20 -27.75 -15.75
C LYS A 12 33.57 -27.43 -14.40
N ALA A 13 34.33 -27.58 -13.31
CA ALA A 13 33.86 -27.24 -11.97
C ALA A 13 33.65 -25.73 -11.80
N GLU A 14 34.56 -24.90 -12.33
CA GLU A 14 34.45 -23.45 -12.29
C GLU A 14 33.34 -22.95 -13.22
N ALA A 15 33.20 -23.51 -14.42
CA ALA A 15 32.09 -23.19 -15.31
C ALA A 15 30.73 -23.55 -14.70
N LEU A 16 30.63 -24.67 -13.98
CA LEU A 16 29.41 -25.07 -13.27
C LEU A 16 29.11 -24.16 -12.08
N LYS A 17 30.14 -23.68 -11.38
CA LYS A 17 30.01 -22.71 -10.28
C LYS A 17 29.52 -21.36 -10.80
N GLN A 18 30.09 -20.88 -11.91
CA GLN A 18 29.65 -19.67 -12.59
C GLN A 18 28.21 -19.80 -13.12
N LEU A 19 27.86 -20.95 -13.70
CA LEU A 19 26.49 -21.21 -14.16
C LEU A 19 25.49 -21.26 -13.00
N LYS A 20 25.84 -21.88 -11.87
CA LYS A 20 25.00 -21.90 -10.66
C LYS A 20 24.88 -20.52 -10.02
N SER A 21 25.96 -19.73 -10.01
CA SER A 21 25.97 -18.33 -9.60
C SER A 21 25.02 -17.51 -10.48
N HIS A 22 25.17 -17.59 -11.80
CA HIS A 22 24.28 -16.92 -12.74
C HIS A 22 22.85 -17.41 -12.61
N ALA A 23 22.60 -18.72 -12.49
CA ALA A 23 21.26 -19.26 -12.30
C ALA A 23 20.64 -18.83 -10.96
N ALA A 24 21.43 -18.65 -9.90
CA ALA A 24 20.97 -18.11 -8.62
C ALA A 24 20.69 -16.60 -8.71
N MET A 25 21.52 -15.84 -9.42
CA MET A 25 21.35 -14.40 -9.66
C MET A 25 20.11 -14.13 -10.54
N PHE A 26 19.91 -14.92 -11.60
CA PHE A 26 18.71 -14.86 -12.44
C PHE A 26 17.47 -15.44 -11.75
N GLY A 27 17.62 -16.51 -10.97
CA GLY A 27 16.55 -17.11 -10.18
C GLY A 27 16.05 -16.23 -9.03
N ALA A 28 16.92 -15.38 -8.48
CA ALA A 28 16.55 -14.37 -7.48
C ALA A 28 15.84 -13.16 -8.11
N TRP A 29 16.15 -12.80 -9.36
CA TRP A 29 15.47 -11.72 -10.10
C TRP A 29 14.11 -12.12 -10.66
N VAL A 30 13.92 -13.40 -10.99
CA VAL A 30 12.65 -13.93 -11.49
C VAL A 30 11.96 -14.69 -10.37
N ALA A 31 11.51 -13.98 -9.34
CA ALA A 31 10.46 -14.50 -8.48
C ALA A 31 9.20 -14.63 -9.34
N VAL A 32 9.00 -15.79 -9.98
CA VAL A 32 7.75 -16.11 -10.69
C VAL A 32 6.66 -16.26 -9.63
N VAL A 33 6.03 -15.14 -9.29
CA VAL A 33 4.88 -15.10 -8.40
C VAL A 33 3.70 -15.73 -9.13
N ARG A 34 3.55 -17.06 -9.04
CA ARG A 34 2.39 -17.81 -9.56
C ARG A 34 1.19 -17.73 -8.62
N VAL A 35 0.87 -16.54 -8.11
CA VAL A 35 -0.35 -16.35 -7.33
C VAL A 35 -1.32 -15.48 -8.11
N ALA A 36 -2.33 -16.17 -8.67
CA ALA A 36 -3.59 -15.67 -9.21
C ALA A 36 -3.57 -15.07 -10.65
N PRO A 37 -4.77 -14.87 -11.26
CA PRO A 37 -5.28 -15.50 -12.47
C PRO A 37 -4.82 -14.80 -13.76
N HIS A 38 -3.52 -14.54 -13.90
CA HIS A 38 -2.95 -13.91 -15.09
C HIS A 38 -2.00 -14.87 -15.84
N PRO A 39 -2.50 -16.01 -16.35
CA PRO A 39 -1.69 -17.17 -16.72
C PRO A 39 -0.77 -16.99 -17.95
N HIS A 40 -0.78 -15.85 -18.63
CA HIS A 40 -0.01 -15.64 -19.87
C HIS A 40 1.08 -14.58 -19.78
N HIS A 41 1.09 -13.75 -18.73
CA HIS A 41 2.13 -12.74 -18.57
C HIS A 41 2.74 -12.83 -17.19
N PHE A 42 4.01 -12.46 -17.09
CA PHE A 42 4.69 -12.37 -15.81
C PHE A 42 4.46 -11.00 -15.18
N LEU A 43 4.47 -10.97 -13.86
CA LEU A 43 4.42 -9.73 -13.08
C LEU A 43 5.84 -9.28 -12.75
N VAL A 44 6.08 -7.97 -12.86
CA VAL A 44 7.33 -7.31 -12.50
C VAL A 44 7.06 -6.42 -11.30
N PHE A 45 7.98 -6.42 -10.34
CA PHE A 45 7.94 -5.49 -9.23
C PHE A 45 8.41 -4.11 -9.69
N GLU A 46 7.61 -3.09 -9.44
CA GLU A 46 7.95 -1.70 -9.71
C GLU A 46 7.52 -0.80 -8.55
N HIS A 47 8.11 0.38 -8.49
CA HIS A 47 7.67 1.46 -7.61
C HIS A 47 7.21 2.62 -8.48
N SER A 48 6.00 3.11 -8.22
CA SER A 48 5.41 4.22 -8.97
C SER A 48 4.64 5.14 -8.04
N GLU A 49 4.73 6.43 -8.31
CA GLU A 49 3.92 7.45 -7.62
C GLU A 49 2.48 7.48 -8.13
N GLU A 50 2.19 6.74 -9.20
CA GLU A 50 0.86 6.69 -9.77
C GLU A 50 -0.03 5.77 -8.94
N PRO A 51 -1.20 6.28 -8.49
CA PRO A 51 -2.17 5.44 -7.84
C PRO A 51 -2.63 4.34 -8.78
N PHE A 52 -2.95 3.19 -8.22
CA PHE A 52 -3.51 2.08 -8.97
C PHE A 52 -4.64 1.41 -8.20
N LYS A 53 -5.44 0.65 -8.93
CA LYS A 53 -6.42 -0.25 -8.35
C LYS A 53 -5.86 -1.66 -8.41
N CYS A 54 -5.77 -2.32 -7.26
CA CYS A 54 -5.31 -3.71 -7.24
C CYS A 54 -6.38 -4.64 -7.82
N ASP A 55 -6.07 -5.41 -8.86
CA ASP A 55 -7.00 -6.37 -9.47
C ASP A 55 -7.35 -7.55 -8.56
N GLY A 56 -6.46 -7.86 -7.61
CA GLY A 56 -6.66 -8.89 -6.61
C GLY A 56 -7.73 -8.51 -5.58
N CYS A 57 -7.44 -7.52 -4.72
CA CYS A 57 -8.35 -7.16 -3.62
C CYS A 57 -9.36 -6.06 -3.97
N ARG A 58 -9.22 -5.41 -5.14
CA ARG A 58 -10.02 -4.28 -5.66
C ARG A 58 -9.91 -2.97 -4.88
N GLU A 59 -8.96 -2.89 -3.96
CA GLU A 59 -8.66 -1.67 -3.22
C GLU A 59 -7.58 -0.82 -3.93
N ALA A 60 -7.60 0.48 -3.64
CA ALA A 60 -6.58 1.43 -4.07
C ALA A 60 -5.19 1.08 -3.50
N GLY A 61 -4.15 1.37 -4.26
CA GLY A 61 -2.75 1.24 -3.87
C GLY A 61 -1.90 2.39 -4.39
N LEU A 62 -0.72 2.57 -3.78
CA LEU A 62 0.26 3.59 -4.12
C LEU A 62 1.68 3.06 -3.87
N GLY A 63 2.65 3.52 -4.66
CA GLY A 63 4.05 3.14 -4.50
C GLY A 63 4.35 1.78 -5.11
N SER A 64 4.82 0.85 -4.28
CA SER A 64 5.28 -0.47 -4.71
C SER A 64 4.14 -1.40 -5.11
N ARG A 65 4.24 -1.98 -6.31
CA ARG A 65 3.26 -2.91 -6.87
C ARG A 65 3.92 -3.97 -7.74
N TYR A 66 3.15 -5.02 -8.01
CA TYR A 66 3.46 -5.98 -9.07
C TYR A 66 2.57 -5.66 -10.28
N ARG A 67 3.20 -5.31 -11.39
CA ARG A 67 2.52 -4.94 -12.63
C ARG A 67 2.81 -5.97 -13.73
N CYS A 68 1.83 -6.23 -14.58
CA CYS A 68 2.05 -7.03 -15.79
C CYS A 68 3.12 -6.38 -16.70
N SER A 69 4.08 -7.17 -17.16
CA SER A 69 5.13 -6.68 -18.07
C SER A 69 4.64 -6.35 -19.48
N PHE A 70 3.44 -6.82 -19.85
CA PHE A 70 2.88 -6.58 -21.17
C PHE A 70 2.21 -5.21 -21.21
N GLY A 71 2.78 -4.26 -21.96
CA GLY A 71 2.39 -2.83 -21.92
C GLY A 71 0.95 -2.48 -22.29
N SER A 72 0.17 -3.41 -22.85
CA SER A 72 -1.28 -3.23 -23.07
C SER A 72 -2.16 -3.89 -22.01
N CYS A 73 -1.56 -4.57 -21.03
CA CYS A 73 -2.23 -5.22 -19.92
C CYS A 73 -2.05 -4.40 -18.64
N ASN A 74 -3.13 -3.74 -18.21
CA ASN A 74 -3.14 -2.93 -16.99
C ASN A 74 -3.48 -3.77 -15.76
N PHE A 75 -2.78 -4.89 -15.57
CA PHE A 75 -2.98 -5.77 -14.42
C PHE A 75 -1.98 -5.43 -13.31
N ASP A 76 -2.49 -4.96 -12.18
CA ASP A 76 -1.72 -4.45 -11.06
C ASP A 76 -2.14 -5.12 -9.73
N LEU A 77 -1.17 -5.56 -8.94
CA LEU A 77 -1.38 -6.12 -7.61
C LEU A 77 -0.59 -5.36 -6.56
N HIS A 78 -1.18 -5.14 -5.38
CA HIS A 78 -0.38 -4.82 -4.20
C HIS A 78 0.67 -5.91 -3.97
N THR A 79 1.80 -5.56 -3.39
CA THR A 79 2.85 -6.53 -2.99
C THR A 79 2.29 -7.72 -2.20
N HIS A 80 1.42 -7.44 -1.22
CA HIS A 80 0.77 -8.45 -0.38
C HIS A 80 -0.42 -9.16 -1.05
N CYS A 81 -0.91 -8.68 -2.19
CA CYS A 81 -1.90 -9.36 -3.01
C CYS A 81 -1.24 -10.28 -4.04
N ALA A 82 -0.05 -9.91 -4.54
CA ALA A 82 0.77 -10.76 -5.38
C ALA A 82 1.38 -11.91 -4.57
N LEU A 83 1.85 -11.65 -3.35
CA LEU A 83 2.46 -12.67 -2.48
C LEU A 83 1.70 -12.79 -1.15
N PRO A 84 0.45 -13.30 -1.16
CA PRO A 84 -0.33 -13.45 0.06
C PRO A 84 0.15 -14.64 0.88
N SER A 85 0.25 -14.45 2.20
CA SER A 85 0.36 -15.56 3.14
C SER A 85 -0.90 -16.42 3.09
N ALA A 86 -0.77 -17.74 3.23
CA ALA A 86 -1.94 -18.64 3.25
C ALA A 86 -2.89 -18.33 4.41
N SER A 87 -2.36 -17.87 5.54
CA SER A 87 -3.14 -17.44 6.70
C SER A 87 -2.45 -16.33 7.47
N VAL A 88 -3.25 -15.50 8.15
CA VAL A 88 -2.77 -14.42 9.04
C VAL A 88 -3.53 -14.42 10.36
N ALA A 89 -2.84 -14.04 11.43
CA ALA A 89 -3.45 -13.70 12.72
C ALA A 89 -3.37 -12.18 12.92
N HIS A 90 -4.33 -11.60 13.65
CA HIS A 90 -4.35 -10.17 13.91
C HIS A 90 -4.59 -9.87 15.39
N PRO A 91 -3.85 -8.94 16.03
CA PRO A 91 -3.97 -8.66 17.47
C PRO A 91 -5.37 -8.27 17.96
N PHE A 92 -6.18 -7.60 17.13
CA PHE A 92 -7.59 -7.30 17.47
C PHE A 92 -8.53 -8.51 17.44
N TYR A 93 -8.08 -9.62 16.88
CA TYR A 93 -8.84 -10.85 16.76
C TYR A 93 -8.00 -12.04 17.27
N PRO A 94 -7.67 -12.06 18.57
CA PRO A 94 -6.73 -13.05 19.13
C PRO A 94 -7.22 -14.50 19.03
N LYS A 95 -8.53 -14.70 18.79
CA LYS A 95 -9.16 -16.02 18.62
C LYS A 95 -9.40 -16.38 17.15
N CYS A 96 -8.94 -15.55 16.21
CA CYS A 96 -9.19 -15.75 14.78
C CYS A 96 -7.89 -16.12 14.05
N SER A 97 -8.01 -17.12 13.17
CA SER A 97 -7.05 -17.36 12.10
C SER A 97 -7.75 -17.06 10.78
N PHE A 98 -7.26 -16.08 10.03
CA PHE A 98 -7.84 -15.69 8.76
C PHE A 98 -7.12 -16.42 7.63
N GLN A 99 -7.87 -17.15 6.81
CA GLN A 99 -7.35 -17.85 5.65
C GLN A 99 -7.50 -16.99 4.40
N PHE A 100 -6.46 -16.97 3.57
CA PHE A 100 -6.53 -16.29 2.28
C PHE A 100 -7.49 -17.01 1.34
N MET A 101 -8.30 -16.25 0.62
CA MET A 101 -9.21 -16.74 -0.42
C MET A 101 -9.17 -15.79 -1.62
N GLY A 102 -9.13 -16.37 -2.82
CA GLY A 102 -9.13 -15.61 -4.08
C GLY A 102 -10.48 -14.91 -4.38
N ARG A 103 -11.53 -15.24 -3.63
CA ARG A 103 -12.85 -14.60 -3.72
C ARG A 103 -13.58 -14.69 -2.38
N PRO A 104 -14.57 -13.80 -2.12
CA PRO A 104 -15.41 -13.89 -0.94
C PRO A 104 -16.24 -15.19 -0.87
N VAL A 105 -16.58 -15.61 0.35
CA VAL A 105 -17.41 -16.79 0.58
C VAL A 105 -18.89 -16.46 0.43
N GLY A 106 -19.59 -17.21 -0.43
CA GLY A 106 -21.02 -17.11 -0.63
C GLY A 106 -21.46 -15.90 -1.47
N PRO A 107 -22.77 -15.79 -1.78
CA PRO A 107 -23.31 -14.74 -2.64
C PRO A 107 -23.61 -13.43 -1.89
N THR A 108 -23.60 -13.45 -0.55
CA THR A 108 -23.93 -12.29 0.28
C THR A 108 -22.84 -11.23 0.22
N ALA A 109 -23.23 -9.96 0.16
CA ALA A 109 -22.28 -8.85 0.28
C ALA A 109 -21.51 -8.95 1.61
N ARG A 110 -20.18 -8.81 1.54
CA ARG A 110 -19.27 -8.88 2.69
C ARG A 110 -18.50 -7.59 2.81
N TYR A 111 -18.14 -7.24 4.04
CA TYR A 111 -17.45 -6.00 4.36
C TYR A 111 -16.22 -6.27 5.20
N CYS A 112 -15.15 -5.55 4.91
CA CYS A 112 -13.91 -5.67 5.64
C CYS A 112 -14.09 -5.12 7.05
N ASN A 113 -13.81 -5.93 8.08
CA ASN A 113 -13.97 -5.50 9.47
C ASN A 113 -12.96 -4.43 9.91
N ALA A 114 -11.94 -4.14 9.10
CA ALA A 114 -10.98 -3.07 9.35
C ALA A 114 -11.40 -1.73 8.74
N CYS A 115 -11.82 -1.68 7.48
CA CYS A 115 -12.14 -0.42 6.80
C CYS A 115 -13.62 -0.25 6.47
N GLN A 116 -14.48 -1.22 6.80
CA GLN A 116 -15.92 -1.23 6.50
C GLN A 116 -16.29 -1.12 5.01
N LYS A 117 -15.31 -1.18 4.10
CA LYS A 117 -15.56 -1.21 2.65
C LYS A 117 -15.89 -2.62 2.18
N GLY A 118 -16.60 -2.70 1.04
CA GLY A 118 -17.00 -3.96 0.44
C GLY A 118 -15.81 -4.84 0.06
N VAL A 119 -15.94 -6.14 0.26
CA VAL A 119 -14.96 -7.14 -0.14
C VAL A 119 -15.48 -7.82 -1.39
N SER A 120 -14.77 -7.66 -2.51
CA SER A 120 -15.22 -8.19 -3.79
C SER A 120 -14.14 -8.96 -4.58
N GLY A 121 -12.93 -9.07 -4.04
CA GLY A 121 -11.84 -9.86 -4.59
C GLY A 121 -11.14 -10.68 -3.50
N PHE A 122 -9.80 -10.67 -3.54
CA PHE A 122 -8.95 -11.34 -2.54
C PHE A 122 -9.30 -10.90 -1.13
N VAL A 123 -9.40 -11.87 -0.24
CA VAL A 123 -9.87 -11.68 1.14
C VAL A 123 -9.15 -12.63 2.08
N TYR A 124 -8.92 -12.15 3.30
CA TYR A 124 -8.62 -12.98 4.45
C TYR A 124 -9.91 -13.23 5.23
N HIS A 125 -10.36 -14.48 5.28
CA HIS A 125 -11.62 -14.89 5.90
C HIS A 125 -11.37 -15.77 7.12
N CYS A 126 -11.98 -15.43 8.26
CA CYS A 126 -12.01 -16.26 9.45
C CYS A 126 -13.29 -17.10 9.48
N ARG A 127 -13.16 -18.42 9.27
CA ARG A 127 -14.32 -19.34 9.20
C ARG A 127 -15.12 -19.43 10.51
N SER A 128 -14.46 -19.32 11.66
CA SER A 128 -15.11 -19.48 12.97
C SER A 128 -15.97 -18.27 13.35
N CYS A 129 -15.53 -17.07 12.99
CA CYS A 129 -16.20 -15.82 13.37
C CYS A 129 -16.95 -15.15 12.20
N GLY A 130 -16.70 -15.57 10.97
CA GLY A 130 -17.23 -14.93 9.77
C GLY A 130 -16.65 -13.54 9.48
N PHE A 131 -15.51 -13.19 10.07
CA PHE A 131 -14.85 -11.91 9.83
C PHE A 131 -14.01 -11.92 8.56
N ASP A 132 -13.97 -10.78 7.87
CA ASP A 132 -13.23 -10.58 6.64
C ASP A 132 -12.30 -9.38 6.74
N LEU A 133 -11.11 -9.52 6.15
CA LEU A 133 -10.14 -8.44 6.01
C LEU A 133 -9.63 -8.41 4.57
N HIS A 134 -9.52 -7.22 3.97
CA HIS A 134 -8.72 -7.06 2.76
C HIS A 134 -7.26 -7.41 3.08
N PRO A 135 -6.48 -7.99 2.15
CA PRO A 135 -5.05 -8.21 2.33
C PRO A 135 -4.27 -6.96 2.75
N CYS A 136 -4.57 -5.80 2.14
CA CYS A 136 -3.95 -4.52 2.53
C CYS A 136 -4.34 -4.08 3.96
N CYS A 137 -5.58 -4.33 4.39
CA CYS A 137 -6.02 -4.01 5.74
C CYS A 137 -5.42 -4.93 6.80
N ALA A 138 -5.25 -6.22 6.50
CA ALA A 138 -4.67 -7.19 7.43
C ALA A 138 -3.19 -6.89 7.75
N LYS A 139 -2.51 -6.14 6.88
CA LYS A 139 -1.10 -5.77 7.04
C LYS A 139 -0.89 -4.42 7.72
N LEU A 140 -1.97 -3.71 8.05
CA LEU A 140 -1.88 -2.41 8.71
C LEU A 140 -1.07 -2.49 10.01
N PRO A 141 -0.06 -1.62 10.20
CA PRO A 141 0.75 -1.60 11.40
C PRO A 141 -0.07 -1.18 12.62
N MET A 142 0.21 -1.80 13.77
CA MET A 142 -0.46 -1.51 15.05
C MET A 142 -0.01 -0.21 15.71
N LEU A 143 1.23 0.19 15.42
CA LEU A 143 1.87 1.39 15.92
C LEU A 143 2.55 2.09 14.76
N LEU A 144 2.50 3.42 14.78
CA LEU A 144 3.11 4.32 13.82
C LEU A 144 3.89 5.38 14.60
N ASP A 145 4.91 5.93 13.96
CA ASP A 145 5.69 7.08 14.48
C ASP A 145 6.27 6.81 15.88
N ASP A 146 7.11 5.79 16.01
CA ASP A 146 7.71 5.33 17.28
C ASP A 146 6.71 5.10 18.44
N GLY A 147 5.44 4.84 18.10
CA GLY A 147 4.38 4.58 19.06
C GLY A 147 3.55 5.80 19.44
N GLU A 148 3.78 6.97 18.84
CA GLU A 148 2.97 8.16 19.06
C GLU A 148 1.55 8.01 18.48
N VAL A 149 1.36 7.13 17.50
CA VAL A 149 0.06 6.86 16.89
C VAL A 149 -0.26 5.38 16.98
N LYS A 150 -1.39 5.07 17.65
CA LYS A 150 -1.80 3.68 17.92
C LYS A 150 -3.05 3.32 17.15
N MET A 151 -3.03 2.15 16.52
CA MET A 151 -4.23 1.57 15.92
C MET A 151 -5.19 1.09 17.01
N CYS A 152 -6.48 1.34 16.80
CA CYS A 152 -7.55 0.83 17.63
C CYS A 152 -8.69 0.28 16.76
N GLY A 153 -9.27 -0.84 17.18
CA GLY A 153 -10.41 -1.46 16.53
C GLY A 153 -11.50 -1.75 17.56
N ARG A 154 -12.76 -1.49 17.20
CA ARG A 154 -13.95 -1.92 17.95
C ARG A 154 -14.82 -2.76 17.02
N LYS A 155 -15.48 -3.78 17.57
CA LYS A 155 -16.45 -4.58 16.80
C LYS A 155 -17.53 -3.67 16.19
N GLY A 156 -17.82 -3.85 14.90
CA GLY A 156 -18.84 -3.09 14.16
C GLY A 156 -18.45 -1.66 13.77
N ARG A 157 -17.19 -1.25 13.93
CA ARG A 157 -16.70 0.06 13.43
C ARG A 157 -15.41 -0.11 12.64
N SER A 158 -15.11 0.85 11.76
CA SER A 158 -13.80 0.94 11.13
C SER A 158 -12.72 1.04 12.20
N TRP A 159 -11.57 0.43 11.93
CA TRP A 159 -10.35 0.69 12.66
C TRP A 159 -9.97 2.16 12.51
N SER A 160 -9.25 2.66 13.50
CA SER A 160 -8.72 4.02 13.50
C SER A 160 -7.34 4.11 14.11
N TYR A 161 -6.56 5.04 13.60
CA TYR A 161 -5.32 5.48 14.21
C TYR A 161 -5.59 6.65 15.13
N ARG A 162 -5.23 6.49 16.41
CA ARG A 162 -5.41 7.50 17.43
C ARG A 162 -4.06 8.03 17.87
N SER A 163 -3.91 9.35 17.80
CA SER A 163 -2.71 10.04 18.30
C SER A 163 -2.64 9.96 19.83
N SER A 164 -1.42 9.91 20.36
CA SER A 164 -1.08 10.00 21.78
C SER A 164 -1.73 11.20 22.47
N CYS A 165 -1.83 12.35 21.78
CA CYS A 165 -2.48 13.55 22.33
C CYS A 165 -4.02 13.47 22.32
N LYS A 166 -4.60 12.35 21.87
CA LYS A 166 -6.04 12.02 21.82
C LYS A 166 -6.92 12.97 21.00
N LYS A 167 -6.32 14.00 20.37
CA LYS A 167 -7.01 15.00 19.54
C LYS A 167 -7.38 14.51 18.15
N TYR A 168 -6.64 13.54 17.62
CA TYR A 168 -6.84 13.02 16.27
C TYR A 168 -7.18 11.53 16.31
N ASN A 169 -8.24 11.17 15.59
CA ASN A 169 -8.68 9.79 15.35
C ASN A 169 -8.95 9.64 13.85
N LEU A 170 -8.05 8.99 13.14
CA LEU A 170 -8.14 8.79 11.69
C LEU A 170 -8.72 7.41 11.41
N HIS A 171 -10.00 7.35 11.03
CA HIS A 171 -10.62 6.08 10.62
C HIS A 171 -10.03 5.61 9.30
N VAL A 172 -9.66 4.33 9.21
CA VAL A 172 -9.13 3.72 7.98
C VAL A 172 -10.13 3.87 6.84
N ALA A 173 -11.44 3.71 7.10
CA ALA A 173 -12.50 3.95 6.12
C ALA A 173 -12.44 5.37 5.54
N CYS A 174 -12.44 6.39 6.41
CA CYS A 174 -12.43 7.79 6.00
C CYS A 174 -11.15 8.15 5.26
N VAL A 175 -9.98 7.70 5.71
CA VAL A 175 -8.71 7.95 5.01
C VAL A 175 -8.76 7.35 3.60
N LYS A 176 -9.29 6.13 3.45
CA LYS A 176 -9.46 5.51 2.12
C LYS A 176 -10.46 6.26 1.23
N GLU A 177 -11.52 6.87 1.78
CA GLU A 177 -12.49 7.67 1.01
C GLU A 177 -11.89 9.01 0.59
N MET A 178 -11.30 9.74 1.54
CA MET A 178 -10.67 11.03 1.31
C MET A 178 -9.65 11.00 0.18
N LEU A 179 -8.91 9.89 0.05
CA LEU A 179 -7.91 9.71 -1.00
C LEU A 179 -8.53 9.37 -2.35
N VAL A 180 -9.57 8.53 -2.40
CA VAL A 180 -10.26 8.21 -3.66
C VAL A 180 -10.88 9.46 -4.28
N ASP A 181 -11.58 10.28 -3.48
CA ASP A 181 -12.23 11.51 -3.96
C ASP A 181 -11.20 12.52 -4.47
N SER A 182 -10.13 12.64 -3.69
CA SER A 182 -8.96 13.43 -3.99
C SER A 182 -8.22 13.03 -5.28
N TRP A 183 -8.21 11.74 -5.61
CA TRP A 183 -7.57 11.22 -6.81
C TRP A 183 -8.40 11.44 -8.06
N HIS A 184 -9.73 11.41 -7.96
CA HIS A 184 -10.60 11.81 -9.07
C HIS A 184 -10.30 13.23 -9.56
N GLU A 185 -10.10 14.16 -8.62
CA GLU A 185 -9.77 15.56 -8.94
C GLU A 185 -8.37 15.72 -9.58
N LEU A 186 -7.36 15.00 -9.10
CA LEU A 186 -5.98 15.13 -9.61
C LEU A 186 -5.75 14.44 -10.95
N TYR A 187 -6.36 13.27 -11.18
CA TYR A 187 -6.02 12.41 -12.32
C TYR A 187 -7.06 12.50 -13.45
N TYR A 188 -8.36 12.60 -13.14
CA TYR A 188 -9.42 12.78 -14.15
C TYR A 188 -9.76 14.26 -14.40
N GLY A 189 -9.56 15.15 -13.43
CA GLY A 189 -9.71 16.60 -13.61
C GLY A 189 -8.65 17.23 -14.54
N ALA A 190 -7.49 16.58 -14.71
CA ALA A 190 -6.44 17.01 -15.63
C ALA A 190 -6.78 16.80 -17.12
N TRP A 191 -7.77 15.97 -17.44
CA TRP A 191 -8.26 15.76 -18.81
C TRP A 191 -9.37 16.74 -19.24
N ALA A 192 -9.78 17.67 -18.35
CA ALA A 192 -10.87 18.61 -18.60
C ALA A 192 -10.44 19.97 -19.21
N GLY A 193 -9.22 20.12 -19.74
CA GLY A 193 -8.87 21.29 -20.54
C GLY A 193 -7.36 21.53 -20.72
N PRO A 194 -6.93 22.12 -21.85
CA PRO A 194 -5.52 22.37 -22.11
C PRO A 194 -5.04 23.54 -21.24
N GLY A 195 -4.04 23.28 -20.38
CA GLY A 195 -3.25 24.35 -19.74
C GLY A 195 -3.05 24.29 -18.23
N ARG A 196 -3.53 23.28 -17.50
CA ARG A 196 -3.21 23.14 -16.06
C ARG A 196 -2.07 22.13 -15.85
N LYS A 197 -0.95 22.62 -15.34
CA LYS A 197 0.13 21.77 -14.81
C LYS A 197 -0.43 20.92 -13.65
N PRO A 198 -0.03 19.64 -13.51
CA PRO A 198 -0.41 18.83 -12.35
C PRO A 198 -0.03 19.58 -11.07
N GLY A 199 -1.02 19.87 -10.21
CA GLY A 199 -0.77 20.50 -8.92
C GLY A 199 0.03 19.55 -8.04
N THR A 200 1.10 20.03 -7.43
CA THR A 200 2.04 19.27 -6.57
C THR A 200 1.48 18.93 -5.18
N GLY A 201 0.17 18.77 -5.04
CA GLY A 201 -0.44 18.46 -3.76
C GLY A 201 -1.95 18.44 -3.79
N LEU A 202 -2.50 17.70 -2.84
CA LEU A 202 -3.92 17.36 -2.81
C LEU A 202 -4.79 18.50 -2.23
N PRO A 203 -5.66 19.15 -3.02
CA PRO A 203 -6.37 20.37 -2.60
C PRO A 203 -7.34 20.16 -1.42
N SER A 204 -7.98 18.99 -1.34
CA SER A 204 -9.02 18.67 -0.35
C SER A 204 -8.45 18.41 1.06
N LEU A 205 -7.27 17.79 1.14
CA LEU A 205 -6.57 17.60 2.41
C LEU A 205 -6.01 18.91 2.97
N LYS A 206 -5.47 19.76 2.08
CA LYS A 206 -4.94 21.07 2.46
C LYS A 206 -6.03 21.95 3.09
N SER A 207 -7.22 22.01 2.49
CA SER A 207 -8.36 22.78 3.00
C SER A 207 -8.91 22.23 4.33
N THR A 208 -9.05 20.91 4.47
CA THR A 208 -9.55 20.27 5.70
C THR A 208 -8.58 20.41 6.88
N LEU A 209 -7.27 20.29 6.65
CA LEU A 209 -6.23 20.46 7.69
C LEU A 209 -6.02 21.93 8.09
N LEU A 210 -6.14 22.86 7.13
CA LEU A 210 -5.99 24.29 7.38
C LEU A 210 -7.24 24.92 8.06
N ALA A 211 -8.44 24.40 7.80
CA ALA A 211 -9.67 24.89 8.42
C ALA A 211 -9.65 24.79 9.95
N HIS A 212 -9.00 23.77 10.51
CA HIS A 212 -8.85 23.60 11.97
C HIS A 212 -7.68 24.39 12.59
N ASN A 213 -6.79 24.97 11.79
CA ASN A 213 -5.59 25.69 12.26
C ASN A 213 -5.81 27.20 12.48
N HIS A 214 -7.03 27.70 12.37
CA HIS A 214 -7.34 29.13 12.55
C HIS A 214 -7.35 29.63 14.01
N LYS A 215 -6.99 28.81 15.00
CA LYS A 215 -6.77 29.27 16.39
C LYS A 215 -5.31 29.18 16.80
N LYS A 216 -4.64 30.33 16.77
CA LYS A 216 -3.30 30.59 17.33
C LYS A 216 -3.25 30.04 18.77
N SER A 217 -2.53 28.94 18.99
CA SER A 217 -2.39 28.34 20.32
C SER A 217 -0.92 28.15 20.67
N LYS A 218 -0.49 28.72 21.80
CA LYS A 218 0.89 28.76 22.28
C LYS A 218 1.44 27.35 22.57
N GLY A 219 2.65 27.08 22.07
CA GLY A 219 3.59 26.06 22.55
C GLY A 219 3.19 24.59 22.34
N LYS A 220 2.31 24.05 23.18
CA LYS A 220 1.97 22.61 23.22
C LYS A 220 0.97 22.19 22.13
N ALA A 221 0.07 23.09 21.73
CA ALA A 221 -0.89 22.82 20.67
C ALA A 221 -0.26 22.89 19.27
N GLN A 222 0.74 23.76 19.08
CA GLN A 222 1.51 23.87 17.84
C GLN A 222 2.26 22.58 17.51
N LYS A 223 2.84 21.90 18.52
CA LYS A 223 3.42 20.55 18.37
C LYS A 223 2.38 19.50 17.96
N CYS A 224 1.19 19.45 18.58
CA CYS A 224 0.12 18.52 18.14
C CYS A 224 -0.37 18.82 16.70
N CYS A 225 -0.33 20.07 16.21
CA CYS A 225 -0.77 20.38 14.84
C CYS A 225 0.25 19.97 13.78
N GLN A 226 1.55 20.15 14.03
CA GLN A 226 2.61 19.62 13.15
C GLN A 226 2.57 18.08 13.11
N MET A 227 2.32 17.43 14.26
CA MET A 227 2.10 15.99 14.34
C MET A 227 0.88 15.49 13.55
N ALA A 228 -0.15 16.33 13.32
CA ALA A 228 -1.35 15.91 12.58
C ALA A 228 -1.06 15.63 11.10
N GLY A 229 -0.17 16.42 10.50
CA GLY A 229 0.29 16.25 9.13
C GLY A 229 1.08 14.95 8.95
N LEU A 230 2.05 14.73 9.84
CA LEU A 230 2.87 13.52 9.87
C LEU A 230 2.03 12.28 10.19
N ALA A 231 1.14 12.34 11.18
CA ALA A 231 0.26 11.22 11.51
C ALA A 231 -0.66 10.86 10.35
N LEU A 232 -1.24 11.85 9.64
CA LEU A 232 -2.05 11.58 8.46
C LEU A 232 -1.22 10.97 7.34
N GLN A 233 -0.03 11.51 7.07
CA GLN A 233 0.92 10.96 6.11
C GLN A 233 1.21 9.49 6.40
N ILE A 234 1.59 9.17 7.62
CA ILE A 234 2.01 7.81 7.98
C ILE A 234 0.81 6.86 7.88
N VAL A 235 -0.40 7.32 8.20
CA VAL A 235 -1.61 6.54 8.01
C VAL A 235 -1.94 6.35 6.53
N ILE A 236 -1.76 7.36 5.67
CA ILE A 236 -1.90 7.22 4.22
C ILE A 236 -0.91 6.17 3.70
N SER A 237 0.35 6.27 4.10
CA SER A 237 1.41 5.31 3.73
C SER A 237 1.06 3.89 4.17
N ALA A 238 0.57 3.73 5.40
CA ALA A 238 0.15 2.45 5.94
C ALA A 238 -1.04 1.86 5.17
N VAL A 239 -2.01 2.70 4.81
CA VAL A 239 -3.29 2.28 4.22
C VAL A 239 -3.19 1.97 2.73
N LEU A 240 -2.38 2.73 1.99
CA LEU A 240 -2.30 2.63 0.53
C LEU A 240 -0.95 2.10 0.01
N GLY A 241 0.10 2.12 0.81
CA GLY A 241 1.47 1.80 0.38
C GLY A 241 2.37 3.04 0.38
N ASP A 242 3.65 2.85 0.09
CA ASP A 242 4.71 3.85 0.31
C ASP A 242 4.57 5.09 -0.61
N PRO A 243 4.28 6.29 -0.07
CA PRO A 243 4.16 7.51 -0.84
C PRO A 243 5.38 8.44 -0.65
N THR A 244 6.55 7.89 -0.29
CA THR A 244 7.77 8.62 0.14
C THR A 244 8.07 9.89 -0.65
N THR A 245 7.82 9.93 -1.97
CA THR A 245 8.02 11.12 -2.81
C THR A 245 6.81 12.06 -2.90
N PHE A 246 5.58 11.54 -2.99
CA PHE A 246 4.34 12.34 -3.04
C PHE A 246 4.14 13.20 -1.79
N ILE A 247 4.63 12.74 -0.64
CA ILE A 247 4.39 13.42 0.64
C ILE A 247 5.43 14.50 0.96
N ALA A 248 6.62 14.46 0.34
CA ALA A 248 7.59 15.54 0.50
C ALA A 248 6.96 16.92 0.16
N GLY A 249 6.05 16.96 -0.83
CA GLY A 249 5.27 18.15 -1.18
C GLY A 249 4.19 18.53 -0.14
N LEU A 250 3.51 17.56 0.48
CA LEU A 250 2.50 17.80 1.51
C LEU A 250 3.13 18.29 2.83
N VAL A 251 4.24 17.69 3.25
CA VAL A 251 5.01 18.09 4.45
C VAL A 251 5.64 19.47 4.26
N GLY A 252 6.25 19.73 3.10
CA GLY A 252 6.77 21.07 2.76
C GLY A 252 5.69 22.15 2.82
N THR A 253 4.44 21.81 2.47
CA THR A 253 3.30 22.74 2.51
C THR A 253 2.71 22.91 3.92
N LEU A 254 2.80 21.90 4.79
CA LEU A 254 2.33 21.95 6.19
C LEU A 254 3.35 22.61 7.12
N MET A 255 4.64 22.52 6.77
CA MET A 255 5.76 23.14 7.50
C MET A 255 6.08 24.56 7.00
N SER A 256 5.59 24.97 5.83
CA SER A 256 5.64 26.35 5.36
C SER A 256 4.54 27.20 6.01
N LYS A 257 4.80 27.68 7.24
CA LYS A 257 4.24 28.91 7.84
C LYS A 257 5.09 29.34 9.02
#